data_AF-A0A2H6LHN3-F1
#
_entry.id   AF-A0A2H6LHN3-F1
#
_cell.length_a   1.000
_cell.length_b   1.000
_cell.length_c   1.000
_cell.angle_alpha   90.00
_cell.angle_beta   90.00
_cell.angle_gamma   90.00
#
_symmetry.space_group_name_H-M   'P 1'
#
loop_
_entity.id
_entity.type
_entity.pdbx_description
1 polymer ?
#
loop_
_entity_poly.entity_id
_entity_poly.type
_entity_poly.pdbx_seq_one_letter_code
_entity_poly.pdbx_strand_id
1 'polypeptide(L)'
;MSVNSIFVQIRNFKMGKLLENMQNQELDVNKYIEQISLLLNLPIKNEYRDGVVANFVRIKAIAQLVNSFPLPAEVESAPVFEP
;
A
#
# COMPACT_ATOMS: atom_id res chain seq x y z
N MET A 1 -29.23 26.12 3.11
CA MET A 1 -27.91 25.57 2.69
C MET A 1 -27.68 25.90 1.23
N SER A 2 -26.52 26.44 0.87
CA SER A 2 -26.17 26.74 -0.53
C SER A 2 -25.76 25.46 -1.27
N VAL A 3 -26.07 25.38 -2.57
CA VAL A 3 -25.69 24.28 -3.47
C VAL A 3 -24.19 23.96 -3.39
N ASN A 4 -23.34 24.98 -3.23
CA ASN A 4 -21.89 24.81 -3.06
C ASN A 4 -21.50 24.03 -1.78
N SER A 5 -22.27 24.19 -0.70
CA SER A 5 -22.04 23.46 0.56
C SER A 5 -22.31 21.96 0.41
N ILE A 6 -23.29 21.60 -0.42
CA ILE A 6 -23.69 20.21 -0.66
C ILE A 6 -22.62 19.50 -1.52
N PHE A 7 -22.10 20.16 -2.56
CA PHE A 7 -21.03 19.60 -3.38
C PHE A 7 -19.72 19.36 -2.62
N VAL A 8 -19.37 20.26 -1.68
CA VAL A 8 -18.20 20.08 -0.82
C VAL A 8 -18.40 18.91 0.14
N GLN A 9 -19.58 18.78 0.75
CA GLN A 9 -19.90 17.62 1.60
C GLN A 9 -19.85 16.30 0.83
N ILE A 10 -20.40 16.24 -0.38
CA ILE A 10 -20.36 15.04 -1.23
C ILE A 10 -18.91 14.67 -1.59
N ARG A 11 -18.07 15.66 -1.94
CA ARG A 11 -16.66 15.42 -2.28
C ARG A 11 -15.88 14.88 -1.08
N ASN A 12 -16.05 15.48 0.10
CA ASN A 12 -15.36 15.05 1.31
C ASN A 12 -15.80 13.65 1.75
N PHE A 13 -17.10 13.34 1.65
CA PHE A 13 -17.62 12.00 1.91
C PHE A 13 -17.05 10.95 0.95
N LYS A 14 -17.02 11.26 -0.37
CA LYS A 14 -16.41 10.37 -1.36
C LYS A 14 -14.92 10.15 -1.08
N MET A 15 -14.18 11.18 -0.68
CA MET A 15 -12.78 11.01 -0.32
C MET A 15 -12.58 10.18 0.94
N GLY A 16 -13.37 10.40 2.00
CA GLY A 16 -13.33 9.55 3.19
C GLY A 16 -13.53 8.07 2.83
N LYS A 17 -14.54 7.79 1.99
CA LYS A 17 -14.82 6.43 1.52
C LYS A 17 -13.74 5.85 0.60
N LEU A 18 -13.07 6.67 -0.21
CA LEU A 18 -11.92 6.26 -1.02
C LEU A 18 -10.70 5.89 -0.15
N LEU A 19 -10.44 6.66 0.91
CA LEU A 19 -9.37 6.38 1.86
C LEU A 19 -9.67 5.11 2.67
N GLU A 20 -10.91 4.95 3.12
CA GLU A 20 -11.38 3.74 3.82
C GLU A 20 -11.32 2.49 2.92
N ASN A 21 -11.69 2.63 1.64
CA ASN A 21 -11.59 1.55 0.66
C ASN A 21 -10.12 1.16 0.38
N MET A 22 -9.19 2.12 0.36
CA MET A 22 -7.75 1.81 0.24
C MET A 22 -7.20 1.10 1.48
N GLN A 23 -7.75 1.37 2.67
CA GLN A 23 -7.37 0.68 3.90
C GLN A 23 -7.91 -0.76 3.98
N ASN A 24 -9.00 -1.07 3.28
CA ASN A 24 -9.71 -2.36 3.36
C ASN A 24 -9.55 -3.27 2.13
N GLN A 25 -8.65 -2.95 1.19
CA GLN A 25 -8.36 -3.87 0.09
C GLN A 25 -7.38 -4.95 0.55
N GLU A 26 -7.87 -6.19 0.61
CA GLU A 26 -7.01 -7.34 0.81
C GLU A 26 -6.00 -7.44 -0.36
N LEU A 27 -4.71 -7.28 -0.05
CA LEU A 27 -3.65 -7.40 -1.05
C LEU A 27 -3.64 -8.81 -1.66
N ASP A 28 -3.98 -8.89 -2.95
CA ASP A 28 -3.71 -10.05 -3.80
C ASP A 28 -2.24 -10.08 -4.18
N VAL A 29 -1.51 -10.98 -3.53
CA VAL A 29 -0.06 -11.14 -3.71
C VAL A 29 0.31 -11.60 -5.13
N ASN A 30 -0.53 -12.42 -5.78
CA ASN A 30 -0.24 -12.90 -7.14
C ASN A 30 -0.28 -11.74 -8.14
N LYS A 31 -1.35 -10.94 -8.07
CA LYS A 31 -1.52 -9.78 -8.93
C LYS A 31 -0.45 -8.73 -8.68
N TYR A 32 -0.10 -8.49 -7.42
CA TYR A 32 0.97 -7.56 -7.06
C TYR A 32 2.32 -7.99 -7.66
N ILE A 33 2.71 -9.26 -7.50
CA ILE A 33 3.97 -9.78 -8.06
C ILE A 33 3.99 -9.66 -9.59
N GLU A 34 2.90 -9.99 -10.26
CA GLU A 34 2.79 -9.83 -11.71
C GLU A 34 3.03 -8.37 -12.12
N GLN A 35 2.32 -7.42 -11.50
CA GLN A 35 2.43 -6.00 -11.82
C GLN A 35 3.83 -5.43 -11.53
N ILE A 36 4.43 -5.79 -10.40
CA ILE A 36 5.76 -5.31 -10.01
C ILE A 36 6.85 -5.94 -10.88
N SER A 37 6.72 -7.21 -11.26
CA SER A 37 7.67 -7.84 -12.19
C SER A 37 7.71 -7.12 -13.55
N LEU A 38 6.56 -6.66 -14.03
CA LEU A 38 6.46 -5.86 -15.26
C LEU A 38 7.06 -4.46 -15.06
N LEU A 39 6.71 -3.78 -13.96
CA LEU A 39 7.20 -2.44 -13.65
C LEU A 39 8.73 -2.38 -13.54
N LEU A 40 9.33 -3.37 -12.89
CA LEU A 40 10.78 -3.47 -12.71
C LEU A 40 11.51 -4.06 -13.92
N ASN A 41 10.77 -4.46 -14.97
CA ASN A 41 11.32 -5.23 -16.10
C ASN A 41 12.12 -6.45 -15.64
N LEU A 42 11.62 -7.15 -14.61
CA LEU A 42 12.24 -8.30 -13.99
C LEU A 42 11.30 -9.51 -14.09
N PRO A 43 11.27 -10.21 -15.24
CA PRO A 43 10.39 -11.35 -15.43
C PRO A 43 10.79 -12.49 -14.49
N ILE A 44 9.80 -13.05 -13.78
CA ILE A 44 9.99 -14.17 -12.87
C ILE A 44 9.75 -15.47 -13.63
N LYS A 45 10.76 -16.35 -13.67
CA LYS A 45 10.59 -17.68 -14.27
C LYS A 45 9.56 -18.50 -13.50
N ASN A 46 8.79 -19.32 -14.21
CA ASN A 46 7.73 -20.15 -13.62
C ASN A 46 8.23 -21.01 -12.46
N GLU A 47 9.44 -21.57 -12.55
CA GLU A 47 10.07 -22.40 -11.50
C GLU A 47 10.31 -21.67 -10.17
N TYR A 48 10.36 -20.32 -10.18
CA TYR A 48 10.54 -19.52 -8.96
C TYR A 48 9.24 -18.89 -8.46
N ARG A 49 8.16 -18.92 -9.25
CA ARG A 49 6.95 -18.13 -8.99
C ARG A 49 6.33 -18.46 -7.65
N ASP A 50 6.16 -19.75 -7.35
CA ASP A 50 5.55 -20.20 -6.09
C ASP A 50 6.40 -19.81 -4.87
N GLY A 51 7.73 -19.88 -5.01
CA GLY A 51 8.66 -19.46 -3.96
C GLY A 51 8.59 -17.95 -3.69
N VAL A 52 8.52 -17.13 -4.74
CA VAL A 52 8.36 -15.68 -4.62
C VAL A 52 7.02 -15.34 -3.95
N VAL A 53 5.92 -15.96 -4.38
CA VAL A 53 4.59 -15.77 -3.78
C VAL A 53 4.61 -16.13 -2.29
N ALA A 54 5.15 -17.30 -1.93
CA ALA A 54 5.23 -17.74 -0.54
C ALA A 54 6.04 -16.77 0.33
N ASN A 55 7.15 -16.22 -0.18
CA ASN A 55 7.95 -15.24 0.53
C ASN A 55 7.21 -13.92 0.74
N PHE A 56 6.50 -13.42 -0.28
CA PHE A 56 5.68 -12.21 -0.14
C PHE A 56 4.52 -12.38 0.85
N VAL A 57 3.88 -13.56 0.91
CA VAL A 57 2.86 -13.85 1.93
C VAL A 57 3.44 -13.74 3.34
N ARG A 58 4.64 -14.30 3.57
CA ARG A 58 5.32 -14.19 4.89
C ARG A 58 5.71 -12.75 5.21
N ILE A 59 6.27 -12.02 4.24
CA ILE A 59 6.67 -10.62 4.41
C ILE A 59 5.43 -9.75 4.72
N LYS A 60 4.30 -9.98 4.03
CA LYS A 60 3.03 -9.29 4.29
C LYS A 60 2.59 -9.46 5.75
N ALA A 61 2.64 -10.68 6.28
CA ALA A 61 2.26 -10.95 7.67
C ALA A 61 3.16 -10.19 8.68
N ILE A 62 4.47 -10.16 8.43
CA ILE A 62 5.41 -9.39 9.26
C ILE A 62 5.15 -7.89 9.13
N ALA A 63 4.94 -7.39 7.91
CA ALA A 63 4.65 -5.99 7.65
C ALA A 63 3.34 -5.53 8.32
N GLN A 64 2.32 -6.39 8.37
CA GLN A 64 1.08 -6.10 9.09
C GLN A 64 1.33 -5.85 10.58
N LEU A 65 2.21 -6.65 11.21
CA LEU A 65 2.62 -6.43 12.59
C LEU A 65 3.38 -5.11 12.75
N VAL A 66 4.36 -4.85 11.87
CA VAL A 66 5.16 -3.62 11.92
C VAL A 66 4.30 -2.37 11.72
N ASN A 67 3.35 -2.40 10.80
CA ASN A 67 2.45 -1.28 10.53
C ASN A 67 1.40 -1.06 11.61
N SER A 68 1.29 -1.95 12.61
CA SER A 68 0.41 -1.75 13.77
C SER A 68 1.02 -0.80 14.81
N PHE A 69 2.34 -0.57 14.75
CA PHE A 69 2.99 0.41 15.62
C PHE A 69 2.62 1.82 15.17
N PRO A 70 2.21 2.72 16.09
CA PRO A 70 1.87 4.09 15.74
C PRO A 70 3.12 4.82 15.24
N LEU A 71 2.98 5.55 14.13
CA LEU A 71 4.05 6.44 13.66
C LEU A 71 3.99 7.75 14.44
N PRO A 72 5.08 8.19 15.10
CA PRO A 72 5.13 9.50 15.72
C PRO A 72 4.96 10.61 14.66
N ALA A 73 4.29 11.70 15.02
CA ALA A 73 4.10 12.84 14.12
C ALA A 73 5.44 13.51 13.76
N GLU A 74 6.37 13.47 14.70
CA GLU A 74 7.76 13.88 14.54
C GLU A 74 8.55 12.66 14.00
N VAL A 75 8.51 12.50 12.68
CA VAL A 75 9.29 11.48 11.97
C VAL A 75 10.77 11.79 12.17
N GLU A 76 11.53 10.88 12.79
CA GLU A 76 12.99 10.98 12.78
C GLU A 76 13.46 11.05 11.32
N SER A 77 14.17 12.12 10.98
CA SER A 77 14.69 12.30 9.64
C SER A 77 15.59 11.10 9.30
N ALA A 78 15.38 10.49 8.14
CA ALA A 78 16.31 9.50 7.61
C ALA A 78 17.74 10.08 7.68
N PRO A 79 18.77 9.24 7.92
CA PRO A 79 20.14 9.71 7.97
C PRO A 79 20.45 10.56 6.72
N VAL A 80 20.91 11.78 6.96
CA VAL A 80 21.35 12.67 5.88
C VAL A 80 22.69 12.13 5.39
N PHE A 81 22.79 11.83 4.10
CA PHE A 81 24.07 11.46 3.51
C PHE A 81 25.01 12.67 3.54
N GLU A 82 26.15 12.51 4.21
CA GLU A 82 27.27 13.47 4.16
C GLU A 82 28.35 12.91 3.21
N PRO A 83 28.75 13.68 2.18
CA PRO A 83 29.64 13.22 1.11
C PRO A 83 31.09 13.00 1.53
#